data_AF-A0A4W2FW16-F1
#
_entry.id   AF-A0A4W2FW16-F1
#
_cell.length_a   1.000
_cell.length_b   1.000
_cell.length_c   1.000
_cell.angle_alpha   90.00
_cell.angle_beta   90.00
_cell.angle_gamma   90.00
#
_symmetry.space_group_name_H-M   'P 1'
#
loop_
_entity.id
_entity.type
_entity.pdbx_description
1 polymer ?
#
loop_
_entity_poly.entity_id
_entity_poly.type
_entity_poly.pdbx_seq_one_letter_code
_entity_poly.pdbx_strand_id
1 'polypeptide(L)'
;MPKKFQGENTKSAAARARRAEAKAAADAKKQKELEDAYWRDEDKHVMRKEQRKEEKEKRRLEQLERKKETQRLLEEEDSKLKGGKAPRVAASSKVTRAQIEETLRRDHQHKESPDPAEKAKSHLEVPLEENVNRRVLEEGSVEARTIEDAIAVLSVTEEAVDRHPERRMRAAYTAFEEAQLPRLKQENPNMRLSQLKQMLKKEWLRSPDNPMNQRAVPFNTPK
;
A
#
# COMPACT_ATOMS: atom_id res chain seq x y z
N MET A 1 -36.51 46.06 -8.49
CA MET A 1 -37.20 44.94 -7.81
C MET A 1 -36.24 43.75 -7.70
N PRO A 2 -35.97 43.19 -6.51
CA PRO A 2 -35.07 42.05 -6.36
C PRO A 2 -35.68 40.81 -7.03
N LYS A 3 -34.91 40.16 -7.91
CA LYS A 3 -35.32 39.01 -8.71
C LYS A 3 -35.61 37.83 -7.78
N LYS A 4 -36.90 37.51 -7.56
CA LYS A 4 -37.32 36.35 -6.77
C LYS A 4 -36.92 35.08 -7.53
N PHE A 5 -35.90 34.38 -7.05
CA PHE A 5 -35.55 33.05 -7.54
C PHE A 5 -36.72 32.11 -7.22
N GLN A 6 -37.34 31.54 -8.25
CA GLN A 6 -38.35 30.48 -8.09
C GLN A 6 -37.60 29.17 -7.82
N GLY A 7 -37.32 28.89 -6.55
CA GLY A 7 -36.58 27.72 -6.09
C GLY A 7 -35.66 28.04 -4.91
N GLU A 8 -35.21 27.02 -4.19
CA GLU A 8 -34.19 27.23 -3.15
C GLU A 8 -32.88 27.73 -3.77
N ASN A 9 -32.32 28.78 -3.18
CA ASN A 9 -31.05 29.35 -3.61
C ASN A 9 -29.94 28.30 -3.46
N THR A 10 -29.33 27.91 -4.58
CA THR A 10 -28.29 26.87 -4.64
C THR A 10 -27.14 27.10 -3.66
N LYS A 11 -26.76 28.37 -3.41
CA LYS A 11 -25.73 28.72 -2.42
C LYS A 11 -26.23 28.50 -0.98
N SER A 12 -27.51 28.74 -0.72
CA SER A 12 -28.13 28.48 0.58
C SER A 12 -28.28 26.99 0.83
N ALA A 13 -28.70 26.21 -0.18
CA ALA A 13 -28.78 24.76 -0.11
C ALA A 13 -27.40 24.14 0.16
N ALA A 14 -26.35 24.58 -0.55
CA ALA A 14 -24.97 24.12 -0.31
C ALA A 14 -24.46 24.49 1.10
N ALA A 15 -24.80 25.68 1.62
CA ALA A 15 -24.43 26.08 2.97
C ALA A 15 -25.15 25.26 4.05
N ARG A 16 -26.44 24.92 3.84
CA ARG A 16 -27.19 24.03 4.74
C ARG A 16 -26.65 22.61 4.69
N ALA A 17 -26.30 22.09 3.51
CA ALA A 17 -25.68 20.77 3.36
C ALA A 17 -24.36 20.68 4.15
N ARG A 18 -23.45 21.64 4.01
CA ARG A 18 -22.20 21.69 4.78
C ARG A 18 -22.42 21.75 6.29
N ARG A 19 -23.42 22.53 6.74
CA ARG A 19 -23.77 22.60 8.17
C ARG A 19 -24.36 21.27 8.67
N ALA A 20 -25.17 20.60 7.85
CA ALA A 20 -25.73 19.29 8.18
C ALA A 20 -24.63 18.22 8.24
N GLU A 21 -23.69 18.22 7.29
CA GLU A 21 -22.52 17.33 7.28
C GLU A 21 -21.62 17.56 8.48
N ALA A 22 -21.30 18.81 8.81
CA ALA A 22 -20.49 19.14 9.98
C ALA A 22 -21.18 18.70 11.29
N LYS A 23 -22.50 18.87 11.38
CA LYS A 23 -23.30 18.39 12.52
C LYS A 23 -23.31 16.85 12.59
N ALA A 24 -23.56 16.18 11.49
CA ALA A 24 -23.54 14.72 11.42
C ALA A 24 -22.17 14.15 11.77
N ALA A 25 -21.08 14.76 11.31
CA ALA A 25 -19.72 14.37 11.67
C ALA A 25 -19.44 14.60 13.16
N ALA A 26 -19.89 15.72 13.73
CA ALA A 26 -19.74 15.99 15.15
C ALA A 26 -20.55 15.00 16.01
N ASP A 27 -21.78 14.70 15.61
CA ASP A 27 -22.64 13.76 16.33
C ASP A 27 -22.12 12.32 16.18
N ALA A 28 -21.64 11.93 15.00
CA ALA A 28 -20.96 10.64 14.80
C ALA A 28 -19.68 10.53 15.64
N LYS A 29 -18.89 11.61 15.75
CA LYS A 29 -17.70 11.62 16.61
C LYS A 29 -18.08 11.46 18.08
N LYS A 30 -19.12 12.16 18.55
CA LYS A 30 -19.62 12.01 19.92
C LYS A 30 -20.14 10.59 20.18
N GLN A 31 -20.88 10.00 19.25
CA GLN A 31 -21.36 8.62 19.39
C GLN A 31 -20.19 7.63 19.47
N LYS A 32 -19.19 7.78 18.60
CA LYS A 32 -17.96 6.98 18.67
C LYS A 32 -17.23 7.15 20.00
N GLU A 33 -17.04 8.39 20.47
CA GLU A 33 -16.40 8.67 21.75
C GLU A 33 -17.19 8.05 22.93
N LEU A 34 -18.53 8.02 22.85
CA LEU A 34 -19.39 7.37 23.85
C LEU A 34 -19.31 5.84 23.77
N GLU A 35 -19.31 5.25 22.58
CA GLU A 35 -19.14 3.81 22.37
C GLU A 35 -17.75 3.36 22.82
N ASP A 36 -16.70 4.08 22.44
CA ASP A 36 -15.31 3.82 22.86
C ASP A 36 -15.16 3.97 24.38
N ALA A 37 -15.86 4.93 25.00
CA ALA A 37 -15.89 5.07 26.45
C ALA A 37 -16.65 3.91 27.12
N TYR A 38 -17.77 3.48 26.54
CA TYR A 38 -18.57 2.36 27.04
C TYR A 38 -17.81 1.03 26.96
N TRP A 39 -17.02 0.84 25.91
CA TRP A 39 -16.19 -0.34 25.69
C TRP A 39 -14.76 -0.22 26.22
N ARG A 40 -14.44 0.84 26.96
CA ARG A 40 -13.12 0.99 27.58
C ARG A 40 -12.97 -0.07 28.68
N ASP A 41 -11.98 -0.94 28.52
CA ASP A 41 -11.58 -1.89 29.57
C ASP A 41 -10.62 -1.20 30.55
N GLU A 42 -11.01 -1.16 31.83
CA GLU A 42 -10.20 -0.59 32.91
C GLU A 42 -9.61 -1.67 33.84
N ASP A 43 -9.57 -2.94 33.42
CA ASP A 43 -8.96 -3.99 34.22
C ASP A 43 -7.47 -3.71 34.46
N LYS A 44 -7.16 -3.47 35.73
CA LYS A 44 -5.80 -3.22 36.25
C LYS A 44 -4.78 -4.27 35.80
N HIS A 45 -5.17 -5.53 35.67
CA HIS A 45 -4.26 -6.60 35.26
C HIS A 45 -3.95 -6.55 33.75
N VAL A 46 -4.93 -6.19 32.93
CA VAL A 46 -4.77 -6.00 31.48
C VAL A 46 -3.90 -4.77 31.23
N MET A 47 -4.23 -3.63 31.85
CA MET A 47 -3.46 -2.39 31.74
C MET A 47 -1.99 -2.59 32.16
N ARG A 48 -1.74 -3.33 33.24
CA ARG A 48 -0.36 -3.62 33.69
C ARG A 48 0.40 -4.53 32.72
N LYS A 49 -0.29 -5.43 32.00
CA LYS A 49 0.34 -6.27 30.97
C LYS A 49 0.68 -5.45 29.73
N GLU A 50 -0.23 -4.58 29.29
CA GLU A 50 -0.02 -3.67 28.17
C GLU A 50 1.13 -2.70 28.45
N GLN A 51 1.15 -2.06 29.62
CA GLN A 51 2.26 -1.19 30.03
C GLN A 51 3.61 -1.90 30.01
N ARG A 52 3.69 -3.14 30.52
CA ARG A 52 4.95 -3.93 30.44
C ARG A 52 5.36 -4.26 29.01
N LYS A 53 4.39 -4.48 28.11
CA LYS A 53 4.64 -4.74 26.69
C LYS A 53 5.13 -3.47 26.00
N GLU A 54 4.44 -2.35 26.21
CA GLU A 54 4.79 -1.03 25.67
C GLU A 54 6.17 -0.57 26.16
N GLU A 55 6.48 -0.71 27.45
CA GLU A 55 7.81 -0.38 27.99
C GLU A 55 8.92 -1.23 27.35
N LYS A 56 8.65 -2.52 27.11
CA LYS A 56 9.61 -3.42 26.45
C LYS A 56 9.81 -3.05 24.98
N GLU A 57 8.73 -2.74 24.25
CA GLU A 57 8.80 -2.29 22.86
C GLU A 57 9.46 -0.92 22.74
N LYS A 58 9.10 0.03 23.59
CA LYS A 58 9.72 1.36 23.66
C LYS A 58 11.22 1.27 23.94
N ARG A 59 11.64 0.44 24.91
CA ARG A 59 13.07 0.23 25.20
C ARG A 59 13.80 -0.43 24.03
N ARG A 60 13.14 -1.33 23.29
CA ARG A 60 13.71 -1.94 22.08
C ARG A 60 13.87 -0.90 20.96
N LEU A 61 12.86 -0.07 20.73
CA LEU A 61 12.89 0.98 19.72
C LEU A 61 13.94 2.04 20.05
N GLU A 62 14.01 2.51 21.30
CA GLU A 62 15.03 3.47 21.75
C GLU A 62 16.45 2.92 21.58
N GLN A 63 16.67 1.62 21.84
CA GLN A 63 17.97 0.98 21.57
C GLN A 63 18.31 0.92 20.08
N LEU A 64 17.32 0.66 19.22
CA LEU A 64 17.52 0.64 17.78
C LEU A 64 17.77 2.04 17.24
N GLU A 65 17.04 3.04 17.72
CA GLU A 65 17.23 4.45 17.38
C GLU A 65 18.60 4.94 17.84
N ARG A 66 18.98 4.67 19.09
CA ARG A 66 20.32 5.01 19.60
C ARG A 66 21.43 4.37 18.78
N LYS A 67 21.26 3.09 18.38
CA LYS A 67 22.22 2.40 17.50
C LYS A 67 22.26 3.05 16.11
N LYS A 68 21.10 3.39 15.54
CA LYS A 68 20.98 4.03 14.24
C LYS A 68 21.60 5.43 14.24
N GLU A 69 21.40 6.21 15.29
CA GLU A 69 22.03 7.52 15.48
C GLU A 69 23.55 7.40 15.66
N THR A 70 24.02 6.43 16.44
CA THR A 70 25.46 6.16 16.60
C THR A 70 26.10 5.76 15.27
N GLN A 71 25.43 4.87 14.52
CA GLN A 71 25.88 4.44 13.20
C GLN A 71 25.90 5.59 12.20
N ARG A 72 24.87 6.45 12.23
CA ARG A 72 24.81 7.66 11.40
C ARG A 72 25.96 8.61 11.73
N LEU A 73 26.26 8.83 13.01
CA LEU A 73 27.38 9.69 13.40
C LEU A 73 28.72 9.11 12.94
N LEU A 74 28.92 7.80 13.07
CA LEU A 74 30.10 7.11 12.55
C LEU A 74 30.24 7.28 11.03
N GLU A 75 29.15 7.16 10.27
CA GLU A 75 29.16 7.35 8.82
C GLU A 75 29.41 8.82 8.43
N GLU A 76 28.88 9.78 9.19
CA GLU A 76 29.17 11.21 9.03
C GLU A 76 30.66 11.52 9.31
N GLU A 77 31.27 10.86 10.29
CA GLU A 77 32.71 10.96 10.57
C GLU A 77 33.56 10.30 9.47
N ASP A 78 33.21 9.08 9.06
CA ASP A 78 33.91 8.33 8.00
C ASP A 78 33.83 9.06 6.66
N SER A 79 32.68 9.66 6.33
CA SER A 79 32.53 10.46 5.11
C SER A 79 33.34 11.76 5.15
N LYS A 80 33.43 12.44 6.30
CA LYS A 80 34.32 13.58 6.51
C LYS A 80 35.79 13.19 6.41
N LEU A 81 36.17 12.04 6.96
CA LEU A 81 37.54 11.53 6.89
C LEU A 81 37.90 11.09 5.46
N LYS A 82 36.94 10.50 4.73
CA LYS A 82 37.07 10.07 3.33
C LYS A 82 37.17 11.25 2.35
N GLY A 83 36.67 12.43 2.73
CA GLY A 83 36.89 13.69 2.00
C GLY A 83 38.33 14.21 2.03
N GLY A 84 39.20 13.60 2.85
CA GLY A 84 40.58 14.04 3.05
C GLY A 84 41.62 12.94 2.85
N LYS A 85 41.59 12.19 1.73
CA LYS A 85 42.77 11.61 1.05
C LYS A 85 42.38 10.78 -0.18
N ALA A 86 43.13 11.00 -1.27
CA ALA A 86 43.33 10.09 -2.40
C ALA A 86 43.46 8.61 -1.96
N PRO A 87 43.20 7.62 -2.85
CA PRO A 87 43.21 6.21 -2.48
C PRO A 87 44.60 5.84 -1.96
N ARG A 88 44.76 5.78 -0.63
CA ARG A 88 45.89 5.10 -0.02
C ARG A 88 45.61 3.63 -0.24
N VAL A 89 46.25 3.09 -1.26
CA VAL A 89 46.59 1.67 -1.39
C VAL A 89 46.81 1.14 0.02
N ALA A 90 45.97 0.20 0.43
CA ALA A 90 46.15 -0.53 1.67
C ALA A 90 47.60 -1.00 1.70
N ALA A 91 48.40 -0.41 2.57
CA ALA A 91 49.73 -0.90 2.82
C ALA A 91 49.54 -2.30 3.39
N SER A 92 49.78 -3.32 2.57
CA SER A 92 50.00 -4.67 3.06
C SER A 92 51.03 -4.55 4.17
N SER A 93 50.60 -4.76 5.42
CA SER A 93 51.51 -4.92 6.54
C SER A 93 52.56 -5.93 6.10
N LYS A 94 53.83 -5.53 6.03
CA LYS A 94 54.91 -6.44 5.64
C LYS A 94 54.98 -7.54 6.69
N VAL A 95 54.33 -8.66 6.40
CA VAL A 95 54.34 -9.84 7.25
C VAL A 95 55.77 -10.37 7.19
N THR A 96 56.42 -10.47 8.34
CA THR A 96 57.79 -11.00 8.40
C THR A 96 57.76 -12.48 8.04
N ARG A 97 58.83 -12.98 7.41
CA ARG A 97 58.92 -14.39 6.96
C ARG A 97 58.57 -15.40 8.07
N ALA A 98 58.91 -15.08 9.32
CA ALA A 98 58.59 -15.90 10.49
C ALA A 98 57.07 -16.01 10.74
N GLN A 99 56.32 -14.93 10.52
CA GLN A 99 54.87 -14.90 10.75
C GLN A 99 54.11 -15.61 9.62
N ILE A 100 54.64 -15.61 8.39
CA ILE A 100 54.12 -16.43 7.29
C ILE A 100 54.33 -17.92 7.60
N GLU A 101 55.53 -18.29 8.07
CA GLU A 101 55.83 -19.67 8.44
C GLU A 101 54.99 -20.15 9.63
N GLU A 102 54.70 -19.28 10.61
CA GLU A 102 53.81 -19.60 11.72
C GLU A 102 52.36 -19.83 11.26
N THR A 103 51.84 -18.99 10.36
CA THR A 103 50.50 -19.19 9.78
C THR A 103 50.43 -20.48 8.97
N LEU A 104 51.47 -20.80 8.19
CA LEU A 104 51.53 -22.02 7.39
C LEU A 104 51.59 -23.27 8.27
N ARG A 105 52.34 -23.22 9.38
CA ARG A 105 52.40 -24.31 10.37
C ARG A 105 51.07 -24.50 11.10
N ARG A 106 50.39 -23.40 11.43
CA ARG A 106 49.05 -23.44 12.07
C ARG A 106 48.01 -24.04 11.13
N ASP A 107 48.03 -23.67 9.85
CA ASP A 107 47.16 -24.25 8.84
C ASP A 107 47.48 -25.73 8.58
N HIS A 108 48.76 -26.13 8.60
CA HIS A 108 49.15 -27.53 8.46
C HIS A 108 48.70 -28.37 9.68
N GLN A 109 48.82 -27.83 10.90
CA GLN A 109 48.30 -28.48 12.11
C GLN A 109 46.77 -28.64 12.10
N HIS A 110 46.05 -27.68 11.53
CA HIS A 110 44.59 -27.79 11.31
C HIS A 110 44.21 -28.79 10.21
N LYS A 111 45.16 -29.19 9.35
CA LYS A 111 44.95 -30.12 8.23
C LYS A 111 45.43 -31.54 8.55
N GLU A 112 46.31 -31.69 9.52
CA GLU A 112 46.83 -32.98 10.01
C GLU A 112 46.12 -33.48 11.28
N SER A 113 45.17 -32.73 11.85
CA SER A 113 44.23 -33.31 12.81
C SER A 113 43.38 -34.35 12.07
N PRO A 114 43.39 -35.64 12.47
CA PRO A 114 42.68 -36.68 11.76
C PRO A 114 41.19 -36.37 11.75
N ASP A 115 40.59 -36.40 10.55
CA ASP A 115 39.15 -36.42 10.37
C ASP A 115 38.54 -37.49 11.31
N PRO A 116 37.58 -37.16 12.18
CA PRO A 116 36.88 -38.18 12.92
C PRO A 116 36.11 -39.04 11.92
N ALA A 117 36.52 -40.31 11.83
CA ALA A 117 35.88 -41.38 11.09
C ALA A 117 34.34 -41.30 11.11
N GLU A 118 33.75 -41.50 9.93
CA GLU A 118 32.38 -41.95 9.66
C GLU A 118 31.35 -41.63 10.76
N LYS A 119 30.95 -40.36 10.87
CA LYS A 119 29.64 -40.07 11.44
C LYS A 119 28.60 -40.35 10.37
N ALA A 120 27.67 -41.26 10.68
CA ALA A 120 26.50 -41.60 9.89
C ALA A 120 25.98 -40.40 9.09
N LYS A 121 25.83 -40.59 7.78
CA LYS A 121 25.36 -39.60 6.79
C LYS A 121 24.36 -38.66 7.45
N SER A 122 24.81 -37.43 7.69
CA SER A 122 24.00 -36.43 8.37
C SER A 122 22.77 -36.10 7.53
N HIS A 123 21.72 -35.57 8.16
CA HIS A 123 20.44 -35.18 7.54
C HIS A 123 20.57 -34.15 6.38
N LEU A 124 21.80 -33.74 6.04
CA LEU A 124 22.20 -32.92 4.89
C LEU A 124 22.49 -33.74 3.61
N GLU A 125 22.79 -35.03 3.71
CA GLU A 125 23.10 -35.92 2.57
C GLU A 125 21.89 -36.73 2.07
N VAL A 126 20.83 -36.81 2.89
CA VAL A 126 19.56 -37.42 2.50
C VAL A 126 18.65 -36.29 2.01
N PRO A 127 18.12 -36.35 0.77
CA PRO A 127 17.08 -35.42 0.33
C PRO A 127 15.92 -35.45 1.34
N LEU A 128 15.62 -34.33 1.99
CA LEU A 128 14.47 -34.27 2.89
C LEU A 128 13.20 -34.49 2.06
N GLU A 129 12.42 -35.50 2.40
CA GLU A 129 11.08 -35.67 1.84
C GLU A 129 10.23 -34.47 2.22
N GLU A 130 9.68 -33.78 1.23
CA GLU A 130 8.82 -32.63 1.47
C GLU A 130 7.57 -33.07 2.21
N ASN A 131 7.31 -32.43 3.35
CA ASN A 131 6.11 -32.70 4.12
C ASN A 131 4.88 -32.33 3.28
N VAL A 132 4.09 -33.34 2.91
CA VAL A 132 2.88 -33.21 2.07
C VAL A 132 1.83 -32.27 2.67
N ASN A 133 1.85 -32.07 4.00
CA ASN A 133 0.97 -31.12 4.70
C ASN A 133 1.51 -29.68 4.67
N ARG A 134 2.71 -29.48 4.14
CA ARG A 134 3.38 -28.18 3.97
C ARG A 134 3.47 -27.77 2.50
N ARG A 135 2.71 -28.46 1.63
CA ARG A 135 2.51 -28.04 0.24
C ARG A 135 2.04 -26.60 0.25
N VAL A 136 2.96 -25.71 -0.11
CA VAL A 136 2.67 -24.38 -0.61
C VAL A 136 1.63 -24.61 -1.70
N LEU A 137 0.42 -24.10 -1.48
CA LEU A 137 -0.63 -24.10 -2.48
C LEU A 137 -0.07 -23.39 -3.70
N GLU A 138 0.27 -24.22 -4.68
CA GLU A 138 0.84 -23.88 -5.96
C GLU A 138 -0.01 -22.80 -6.65
N GLU A 139 0.70 -21.78 -7.16
CA GLU A 139 0.28 -20.89 -8.26
C GLU A 139 -1.14 -20.30 -8.14
N GLY A 140 -1.42 -19.60 -7.05
CA GLY A 140 -2.65 -18.79 -6.93
C GLY A 140 -2.96 -18.27 -5.54
N SER A 141 -2.28 -18.76 -4.50
CA SER A 141 -2.42 -18.25 -3.14
C SER A 141 -1.55 -17.01 -2.97
N VAL A 142 -2.16 -15.83 -2.92
CA VAL A 142 -1.41 -14.60 -2.63
C VAL A 142 -0.99 -14.60 -1.17
N GLU A 143 0.29 -14.88 -0.91
CA GLU A 143 0.86 -14.91 0.44
C GLU A 143 1.06 -13.49 0.96
N ALA A 144 0.10 -13.02 1.75
CA ALA A 144 0.23 -11.77 2.49
C ALA A 144 1.09 -11.96 3.75
N ARG A 145 2.41 -11.91 3.60
CA ARG A 145 3.35 -12.05 4.73
C ARG A 145 3.47 -10.78 5.57
N THR A 146 3.09 -9.64 5.01
CA THR A 146 3.08 -8.34 5.69
C THR A 146 1.64 -7.83 5.84
N ILE A 147 1.43 -6.93 6.81
CA ILE A 147 0.11 -6.30 7.01
C ILE A 147 -0.30 -5.51 5.76
N GLU A 148 0.68 -4.86 5.11
CA GLU A 148 0.47 -4.11 3.88
C GLU A 148 0.07 -5.02 2.70
N ASP A 149 0.72 -6.18 2.55
CA ASP A 149 0.32 -7.18 1.55
C ASP A 149 -1.07 -7.76 1.86
N ALA A 150 -1.39 -8.00 3.12
CA ALA A 150 -2.72 -8.49 3.52
C ALA A 150 -3.81 -7.49 3.14
N ILE A 151 -3.53 -6.20 3.37
CA ILE A 151 -4.41 -5.12 2.96
C ILE A 151 -4.51 -5.06 1.43
N ALA A 152 -3.40 -5.18 0.69
CA ALA A 152 -3.44 -5.12 -0.77
C ALA A 152 -4.23 -6.28 -1.41
N VAL A 153 -4.09 -7.49 -0.86
CA VAL A 153 -4.77 -8.70 -1.34
C VAL A 153 -6.26 -8.69 -1.02
N LEU A 154 -6.62 -8.23 0.18
CA LEU A 154 -8.01 -8.15 0.64
C LEU A 154 -8.69 -6.85 0.23
N SER A 155 -7.92 -5.81 -0.13
CA SER A 155 -8.45 -4.65 -0.82
C SER A 155 -8.81 -5.11 -2.22
N VAL A 156 -10.07 -5.52 -2.40
CA VAL A 156 -10.75 -5.30 -3.67
C VAL A 156 -10.47 -3.83 -3.96
N THR A 157 -9.65 -3.53 -4.96
CA THR A 157 -9.61 -2.21 -5.53
C THR A 157 -11.06 -1.93 -5.89
N GLU A 158 -11.77 -1.22 -5.02
CA GLU A 158 -13.03 -0.60 -5.35
C GLU A 158 -12.66 0.27 -6.55
N GLU A 159 -12.82 -0.27 -7.77
CA GLU A 159 -12.58 0.41 -9.02
C GLU A 159 -13.34 1.71 -8.92
N ALA A 160 -12.61 2.78 -8.57
CA ALA A 160 -13.12 3.93 -7.84
C ALA A 160 -14.60 4.13 -8.09
N VAL A 161 -15.46 3.47 -7.30
CA VAL A 161 -16.87 3.33 -7.68
C VAL A 161 -17.38 4.74 -7.73
N ASP A 162 -17.70 5.18 -8.94
CA ASP A 162 -17.71 6.59 -9.23
C ASP A 162 -19.00 7.18 -8.65
N ARG A 163 -18.81 7.94 -7.58
CA ARG A 163 -19.87 8.55 -6.78
C ARG A 163 -20.60 9.69 -7.50
N HIS A 164 -20.15 10.10 -8.70
CA HIS A 164 -20.70 11.26 -9.42
C HIS A 164 -20.97 10.94 -10.90
N PRO A 165 -21.88 10.00 -11.20
CA PRO A 165 -22.24 9.67 -12.57
C PRO A 165 -22.71 10.90 -13.36
N GLU A 166 -23.43 11.83 -12.71
CA GLU A 166 -23.90 13.09 -13.30
C GLU A 166 -22.79 13.98 -13.88
N ARG A 167 -21.59 13.98 -13.28
CA ARG A 167 -20.46 14.79 -13.77
C ARG A 167 -19.81 14.16 -15.00
N ARG A 168 -19.78 12.82 -15.07
CA ARG A 168 -19.27 12.08 -16.22
C ARG A 168 -20.24 12.04 -17.39
N MET A 169 -21.54 12.20 -17.18
CA MET A 169 -22.55 12.20 -18.25
C MET A 169 -22.17 13.10 -19.43
N ARG A 170 -21.68 14.32 -19.14
CA ARG A 170 -21.30 15.27 -20.20
C ARG A 170 -20.04 14.84 -20.93
N ALA A 171 -19.00 14.44 -20.20
CA ALA A 171 -17.73 14.01 -20.77
C ALA A 171 -17.85 12.70 -21.56
N ALA A 172 -18.63 11.75 -21.05
CA ALA A 172 -18.89 10.48 -21.70
C ALA A 172 -19.78 10.67 -22.95
N TYR A 173 -20.77 11.57 -22.89
CA TYR A 173 -21.56 11.93 -24.06
C TYR A 173 -20.72 12.61 -25.14
N THR A 174 -19.79 13.50 -24.80
CA THR A 174 -18.89 14.12 -25.79
C THR A 174 -17.95 13.11 -26.44
N ALA A 175 -17.38 12.19 -25.65
CA ALA A 175 -16.54 11.11 -26.19
C ALA A 175 -17.32 10.18 -27.12
N PHE A 176 -18.56 9.84 -26.75
CA PHE A 176 -19.46 9.05 -27.59
C PHE A 176 -19.90 9.80 -28.85
N GLU A 177 -20.14 11.11 -28.77
CA GLU A 177 -20.47 11.95 -29.92
C GLU A 177 -19.30 11.96 -30.92
N GLU A 178 -18.07 12.16 -30.47
CA GLU A 178 -16.89 12.18 -31.34
C GLU A 178 -16.63 10.83 -32.03
N ALA A 179 -16.89 9.71 -31.34
CA ALA A 179 -16.71 8.37 -31.88
C ALA A 179 -17.82 7.95 -32.87
N GLN A 180 -19.09 8.22 -32.55
CA GLN A 180 -20.24 7.71 -33.33
C GLN A 180 -20.75 8.69 -34.40
N LEU A 181 -20.49 10.00 -34.26
CA LEU A 181 -20.97 10.99 -35.22
C LEU A 181 -20.40 10.81 -36.64
N PRO A 182 -19.12 10.47 -36.86
CA PRO A 182 -18.60 10.20 -38.20
C PRO A 182 -19.25 8.97 -38.84
N ARG A 183 -19.47 7.91 -38.06
CA ARG A 183 -20.15 6.69 -38.50
C ARG A 183 -21.58 6.98 -38.95
N LEU A 184 -22.35 7.71 -38.14
CA LEU A 184 -23.73 8.08 -38.47
C LEU A 184 -23.83 8.99 -39.69
N LYS A 185 -22.85 9.87 -39.92
CA LYS A 185 -22.77 10.70 -41.14
C LYS A 185 -22.50 9.87 -42.40
N GLN A 186 -21.70 8.81 -42.28
CA GLN A 186 -21.41 7.90 -43.39
C GLN A 186 -22.60 7.00 -43.71
N GLU A 187 -23.30 6.50 -42.69
CA GLU A 187 -24.50 5.66 -42.85
C GLU A 187 -25.70 6.47 -43.36
N ASN A 188 -25.81 7.75 -43.00
CA ASN A 188 -26.94 8.61 -43.33
C ASN A 188 -26.51 9.98 -43.90
N PRO A 189 -25.98 10.03 -45.13
CA PRO A 189 -25.46 11.27 -45.73
C PRO A 189 -26.54 12.32 -46.02
N ASN A 190 -27.81 11.92 -46.18
CA ASN A 190 -28.91 12.82 -46.52
C ASN A 190 -29.56 13.50 -45.29
N MET A 191 -29.16 13.13 -44.08
CA MET A 191 -29.77 13.62 -42.84
C MET A 191 -29.11 14.89 -42.33
N ARG A 192 -29.91 15.81 -41.77
CA ARG A 192 -29.40 17.03 -41.13
C ARG A 192 -28.70 16.67 -39.82
N LEU A 193 -27.70 17.48 -39.42
CA LEU A 193 -26.95 17.27 -38.18
C LEU A 193 -27.86 17.17 -36.94
N SER A 194 -28.96 17.93 -36.90
CA SER A 194 -29.94 17.85 -35.80
C SER A 194 -30.61 16.47 -35.70
N GLN A 195 -30.92 15.84 -36.83
CA GLN A 195 -31.51 14.51 -36.89
C GLN A 195 -30.48 13.44 -36.49
N LEU A 196 -29.24 13.57 -36.96
CA LEU A 196 -28.13 12.69 -36.56
C LEU A 196 -27.87 12.76 -35.04
N LYS A 197 -27.83 13.96 -34.46
CA LYS A 197 -27.71 14.14 -33.00
C LYS A 197 -28.90 13.54 -32.24
N GLN A 198 -30.11 13.59 -32.81
CA GLN A 198 -31.29 12.96 -32.20
C GLN A 198 -31.18 11.44 -32.20
N MET A 199 -30.67 10.82 -33.27
CA MET A 199 -30.41 9.38 -33.32
C MET A 199 -29.28 8.99 -32.36
N LEU A 200 -28.18 9.74 -32.37
CA LEU A 200 -27.05 9.55 -31.46
C LEU A 200 -27.48 9.63 -29.99
N LYS A 201 -28.39 10.55 -29.63
CA LYS A 201 -28.94 10.62 -28.28
C LYS A 201 -29.79 9.39 -27.91
N LYS A 202 -30.51 8.80 -28.86
CA LYS A 202 -31.28 7.56 -28.63
C LYS A 202 -30.35 6.36 -28.42
N GLU A 203 -29.28 6.27 -29.20
CA GLU A 203 -28.24 5.25 -29.05
C GLU A 203 -27.50 5.42 -27.72
N TRP A 204 -27.15 6.65 -27.36
CA TRP A 204 -26.52 6.98 -26.09
C TRP A 204 -27.33 6.52 -24.88
N LEU A 205 -28.65 6.74 -24.88
CA LEU A 205 -29.52 6.30 -23.79
C LEU A 205 -29.54 4.77 -23.60
N ARG A 206 -29.23 4.00 -24.65
CA ARG A 206 -29.15 2.52 -24.62
C ARG A 206 -27.72 1.99 -24.51
N SER A 207 -26.71 2.84 -24.72
CA SER A 207 -25.31 2.44 -24.76
C SER A 207 -24.82 2.00 -23.37
N PRO A 208 -23.96 0.97 -23.28
CA PRO A 208 -23.24 0.63 -22.05
C PRO A 208 -22.26 1.72 -21.61
N ASP A 209 -21.86 2.62 -22.52
CA ASP A 209 -20.95 3.74 -22.22
C ASP A 209 -21.63 4.84 -21.40
N ASN A 210 -22.97 4.82 -21.30
CA ASN A 210 -23.72 5.74 -20.47
C ASN A 210 -23.55 5.37 -18.99
N PRO A 211 -22.92 6.24 -18.17
CA PRO A 211 -22.73 5.98 -16.73
C PRO A 211 -24.03 5.73 -15.95
N MET A 212 -25.20 6.13 -16.47
CA MET A 212 -26.50 5.81 -15.86
C MET A 212 -26.95 4.37 -16.08
N ASN A 213 -26.48 3.72 -17.16
CA ASN A 213 -26.78 2.32 -17.47
C ASN A 213 -25.78 1.37 -16.80
N GLN A 214 -24.61 1.89 -16.39
CA GLN A 214 -23.64 1.18 -15.57
C GLN A 214 -24.19 1.06 -14.14
N ARG A 215 -23.94 -0.09 -13.47
CA ARG A 215 -24.36 -0.32 -12.08
C ARG A 215 -23.71 0.72 -11.16
N ALA A 216 -24.41 1.83 -10.90
CA ALA A 216 -23.98 2.84 -9.95
C ALA A 216 -24.39 2.42 -8.53
N VAL A 217 -23.41 2.30 -7.64
CA VAL A 217 -23.68 2.07 -6.21
C VAL A 217 -24.11 3.40 -5.59
N PRO A 218 -25.26 3.48 -4.89
CA PRO A 218 -25.70 4.74 -4.30
C PRO A 218 -24.67 5.27 -3.31
N PHE A 219 -24.50 6.59 -3.27
CA PHE A 219 -23.51 7.27 -2.42
C PHE A 219 -23.57 6.86 -0.94
N ASN A 220 -24.73 6.40 -0.47
CA ASN A 220 -25.01 6.05 0.93
C ASN A 220 -24.92 4.55 1.24
N THR A 221 -24.31 3.71 0.39
CA THR A 221 -24.04 2.32 0.79
C THR A 221 -22.92 2.31 1.84
N PRO A 222 -23.15 1.69 3.02
CA PRO A 222 -22.06 1.50 3.96
C PRO A 222 -20.95 0.66 3.31
N LYS A 223 -19.71 1.05 3.55
CA LYS A 223 -18.52 0.27 3.17
C LYS A 223 -18.55 -1.11 3.82
#